data_AF-A0A1U7GJI4-F1
#
_entry.id   AF-A0A1U7GJI4-F1
#
_cell.length_a   1.000
_cell.length_b   1.000
_cell.length_c   1.000
_cell.angle_alpha   90.00
_cell.angle_beta   90.00
_cell.angle_gamma   90.00
#
_symmetry.space_group_name_H-M   'P 1'
#
loop_
_entity.id
_entity.type
_entity.pdbx_description
1 polymer ?
#
loop_
_entity_poly.entity_id
_entity_poly.type
_entity_poly.pdbx_seq_one_letter_code
_entity_poly.pdbx_strand_id
1 'polypeptide(L)'
;MPLFEVETTSHIMIASADDEATARSFARSNYPAEEIIRVAHRPRDAWVISKNLLGVTSDADPCSIARECLANAAGDKVHAVRLYMQKTGSDLEQSRKVVESNMSRGW
;
A
#
# COMPACT_ATOMS: atom_id res chain seq x y z
N MET A 1 1.55 -23.69 -12.12
CA MET A 1 3.02 -23.69 -12.23
C MET A 1 3.58 -23.21 -10.90
N PRO A 2 4.65 -23.85 -10.38
CA PRO A 2 5.22 -23.48 -9.10
C PRO A 2 5.78 -22.05 -9.12
N LEU A 3 5.73 -21.38 -7.97
CA LEU A 3 6.35 -20.07 -7.77
C LEU A 3 7.64 -20.22 -6.97
N PHE A 4 8.71 -19.63 -7.49
CA PHE A 4 9.99 -19.53 -6.82
C PHE A 4 10.27 -18.08 -6.45
N GLU A 5 10.69 -17.88 -5.20
CA GLU A 5 11.29 -16.63 -4.76
C GLU A 5 12.79 -16.70 -5.04
N VAL A 6 13.30 -15.77 -5.85
CA VAL A 6 14.73 -15.62 -6.13
C VAL A 6 15.20 -14.30 -5.54
N GLU A 7 16.00 -14.37 -4.50
CA GLU A 7 16.60 -13.21 -3.84
C GLU A 7 18.00 -12.97 -4.42
N THR A 8 18.26 -11.75 -4.85
CA THR A 8 19.56 -11.30 -5.36
C THR A 8 20.14 -10.18 -4.49
N THR A 9 21.32 -9.69 -4.87
CA THR A 9 21.97 -8.54 -4.24
C THR A 9 21.13 -7.26 -4.20
N SER A 10 20.13 -7.12 -5.06
CA SER A 10 19.34 -5.89 -5.17
C SER A 10 17.83 -6.11 -5.21
N HIS A 11 17.35 -7.32 -5.53
CA HIS A 11 15.93 -7.56 -5.78
C HIS A 11 15.44 -8.89 -5.19
N ILE A 12 14.12 -8.97 -5.00
CA ILE A 12 13.40 -10.23 -4.79
C ILE A 12 12.49 -10.44 -5.99
N MET A 13 12.76 -11.47 -6.77
CA MET A 13 12.00 -11.85 -7.96
C MET A 13 11.04 -13.00 -7.66
N ILE A 14 9.87 -12.99 -8.31
CA ILE A 14 8.91 -14.09 -8.29
C ILE A 14 8.91 -14.73 -9.68
N ALA A 15 9.53 -15.90 -9.79
CA ALA A 15 9.60 -16.66 -11.03
C ALA A 15 8.52 -17.74 -11.04
N SER A 16 7.68 -17.76 -12.08
CA SER A 16 6.87 -18.94 -12.40
C SER A 16 7.74 -19.88 -13.22
N ALA A 17 8.11 -21.02 -12.63
CA ALA A 17 9.09 -21.93 -13.19
C ALA A 17 8.78 -23.36 -12.75
N ASP A 18 9.15 -24.35 -13.55
CA ASP A 18 8.89 -25.76 -13.24
C ASP A 18 9.82 -26.29 -12.13
N ASP A 19 11.04 -25.75 -12.03
CA ASP A 19 12.04 -26.13 -11.05
C ASP A 19 12.98 -24.97 -10.64
N GLU A 20 13.83 -25.22 -9.64
CA GLU A 20 14.78 -24.22 -9.12
C GLU A 20 15.80 -23.79 -10.20
N ALA A 21 16.24 -24.71 -11.07
CA ALA A 21 17.21 -24.41 -12.11
C ALA A 21 16.65 -23.41 -13.12
N THR A 22 15.39 -23.59 -13.51
CA THR A 22 14.64 -22.71 -14.40
C THR A 22 14.42 -21.34 -13.74
N ALA A 23 14.09 -21.30 -12.44
CA ALA A 23 14.00 -20.04 -11.69
C ALA A 23 15.33 -19.28 -11.62
N ARG A 24 16.46 -19.98 -11.44
CA ARG A 24 17.81 -19.38 -11.48
C ARG A 24 18.15 -18.84 -12.86
N SER A 25 17.84 -19.60 -13.91
CA SER A 25 18.05 -19.17 -15.29
C SER A 25 17.24 -17.91 -15.62
N PHE A 26 15.99 -17.85 -15.16
CA PHE A 26 15.13 -16.68 -15.27
C PHE A 26 15.77 -15.44 -14.64
N ALA A 27 16.26 -15.55 -13.40
CA ALA A 27 16.93 -14.44 -12.72
C ALA A 27 18.19 -13.96 -13.46
N ARG A 28 19.06 -14.89 -13.89
CA ARG A 28 20.29 -14.56 -14.62
C ARG A 28 20.02 -13.90 -15.98
N SER A 29 18.93 -14.28 -16.64
CA SER A 29 18.58 -13.73 -17.95
C SER A 29 18.05 -12.30 -17.86
N ASN A 30 17.31 -11.97 -16.78
CA ASN A 30 16.72 -10.64 -16.60
C ASN A 30 17.65 -9.67 -15.86
N TYR A 31 18.43 -10.17 -14.90
CA TYR A 31 19.34 -9.36 -14.06
C TYR A 31 20.74 -10.01 -14.02
N PRO A 32 21.48 -10.00 -15.14
CA PRO A 32 22.75 -10.70 -15.27
C PRO A 32 23.87 -10.15 -14.37
N ALA A 33 23.76 -8.89 -13.95
CA ALA A 33 24.74 -8.22 -13.10
C ALA A 33 24.55 -8.52 -11.60
N GLU A 34 23.43 -9.14 -11.23
CA GLU A 34 23.09 -9.40 -9.83
C GLU A 34 23.45 -10.82 -9.43
N GLU A 35 24.00 -10.97 -8.22
CA GLU A 35 24.30 -12.29 -7.68
C GLU A 35 23.07 -12.86 -6.97
N ILE A 36 22.75 -14.13 -7.24
CA ILE A 36 21.64 -14.84 -6.59
C ILE A 36 22.09 -15.28 -5.20
N ILE A 37 21.47 -14.71 -4.16
CA ILE A 37 21.71 -15.02 -2.75
C ILE A 37 20.96 -16.29 -2.34
N ARG A 38 19.68 -16.39 -2.73
CA ARG A 38 18.81 -17.50 -2.32
C ARG A 38 17.74 -17.79 -3.36
N VAL A 39 17.37 -19.06 -3.47
CA VAL A 39 16.17 -19.49 -4.20
C VAL A 39 15.33 -20.37 -3.29
N ALA A 40 14.02 -20.14 -3.24
CA ALA A 40 13.11 -20.95 -2.44
C ALA A 40 11.80 -21.20 -3.19
N HIS A 41 11.33 -22.46 -3.17
CA HIS A 41 10.01 -22.83 -3.63
C HIS A 41 8.95 -22.31 -2.64
N ARG A 42 7.93 -21.63 -3.14
CA ARG A 42 6.86 -21.09 -2.29
C ARG A 42 5.86 -22.19 -1.93
N PRO A 43 5.43 -22.27 -0.66
CA PRO A 43 4.39 -23.20 -0.25
C PRO A 43 2.97 -22.78 -0.68
N ARG A 44 2.78 -21.55 -1.17
CA ARG A 44 1.49 -20.99 -1.61
C ARG A 44 1.68 -20.17 -2.88
N ASP A 45 0.66 -20.18 -3.74
CA ASP A 45 0.62 -19.40 -4.98
C ASP A 45 0.19 -17.94 -4.73
N ALA A 46 0.66 -17.34 -3.65
CA ALA A 46 0.34 -15.97 -3.27
C ALA A 46 1.60 -15.22 -2.83
N TRP A 47 1.78 -14.01 -3.34
CA TRP A 47 2.83 -13.08 -2.92
C TRP A 47 2.20 -11.78 -2.46
N VAL A 48 2.55 -11.34 -1.26
CA VAL A 48 2.03 -10.11 -0.65
C VAL A 48 3.20 -9.19 -0.38
N ILE A 49 3.10 -7.97 -0.88
CA ILE A 49 4.01 -6.87 -0.56
C ILE A 49 3.19 -5.71 0.00
N SER A 50 3.67 -5.13 1.10
CA SER A 50 2.99 -4.00 1.73
C SER A 50 3.11 -2.75 0.85
N LYS A 51 1.96 -2.17 0.46
CA LYS A 51 1.92 -0.89 -0.28
C LYS A 51 2.64 0.22 0.49
N ASN A 52 2.47 0.26 1.81
CA ASN A 52 3.14 1.25 2.65
C ASN A 52 4.66 1.09 2.62
N LEU A 53 5.17 -0.15 2.62
CA LEU A 53 6.62 -0.42 2.56
C LEU A 53 7.20 0.00 1.19
N LEU A 54 6.40 -0.08 0.14
CA LEU A 54 6.73 0.42 -1.19
C LEU A 54 6.61 1.95 -1.33
N GLY A 55 6.16 2.66 -0.29
CA GLY A 55 5.82 4.08 -0.39
C GLY A 55 4.60 4.36 -1.29
N VAL A 56 3.84 3.33 -1.68
CA VAL A 56 2.61 3.47 -2.46
C VAL A 56 1.49 3.88 -1.51
N THR A 57 1.24 5.18 -1.43
CA THR A 57 0.04 5.70 -0.79
C THR A 57 -1.14 5.46 -1.72
N SER A 58 -2.06 4.55 -1.35
CA SER A 58 -3.36 4.55 -2.00
C SER A 58 -4.04 5.85 -1.63
N ASP A 59 -4.53 6.58 -2.63
CA ASP A 59 -5.52 7.63 -2.45
C ASP A 59 -6.79 6.92 -1.96
N ALA A 60 -6.86 6.61 -0.67
CA ALA A 60 -8.12 6.20 -0.06
C ALA A 60 -9.07 7.34 -0.35
N ASP A 61 -10.16 7.06 -1.08
CA ASP A 61 -11.07 8.09 -1.57
C ASP A 61 -11.35 9.09 -0.46
N PRO A 62 -11.12 10.39 -0.72
CA PRO A 62 -11.35 11.40 0.29
C PRO A 62 -12.79 11.25 0.78
N CYS A 63 -12.94 11.16 2.11
CA CYS A 63 -14.24 10.93 2.72
C CYS A 63 -15.19 12.06 2.31
N SER A 64 -16.18 11.74 1.47
CA SER A 64 -17.15 12.71 0.94
C SER A 64 -17.87 13.47 2.06
N ILE A 65 -18.21 12.78 3.15
CA ILE A 65 -18.80 13.37 4.36
C ILE A 65 -17.84 14.40 4.99
N ALA A 66 -16.55 14.09 5.08
CA ALA A 66 -15.57 15.01 5.64
C ALA A 66 -15.37 16.25 4.76
N ARG A 67 -15.35 16.11 3.43
CA ARG A 67 -15.27 17.25 2.50
C ARG A 67 -16.51 18.14 2.60
N GLU A 68 -17.70 17.54 2.68
CA GLU A 68 -18.95 18.29 2.88
C GLU A 68 -18.97 19.02 4.24
N CYS A 69 -18.51 18.38 5.31
CA CYS A 69 -18.40 19.00 6.63
C CYS A 69 -17.41 20.17 6.62
N LEU A 70 -16.27 20.01 5.96
CA LEU A 70 -15.34 21.12 5.75
C LEU A 70 -16.01 22.24 4.94
N ALA A 71 -16.83 21.91 3.93
CA ALA A 71 -17.53 22.88 3.05
C ALA A 71 -18.46 23.77 3.85
N ASN A 72 -19.25 23.12 4.69
CA ASN A 72 -20.17 23.78 5.61
C ASN A 72 -19.42 24.58 6.69
N ALA A 73 -18.21 24.17 7.05
CA ALA A 73 -17.35 24.85 8.01
C ALA A 73 -16.45 25.94 7.40
N ALA A 74 -16.53 26.19 6.09
CA ALA A 74 -15.61 27.08 5.37
C ALA A 74 -14.12 26.81 5.66
N GLY A 75 -13.77 25.55 5.93
CA GLY A 75 -12.39 25.12 6.19
C GLY A 75 -11.93 25.27 7.63
N ASP A 76 -12.82 25.69 8.54
CA ASP A 76 -12.54 25.63 9.97
C ASP A 76 -12.48 24.17 10.44
N LYS A 77 -11.28 23.75 10.82
CA LYS A 77 -10.99 22.39 11.29
C LYS A 77 -11.85 21.97 12.48
N VAL A 78 -11.97 22.82 13.50
CA VAL A 78 -12.65 22.45 14.75
C VAL A 78 -14.15 22.30 14.50
N HIS A 79 -14.71 23.20 13.69
CA HIS A 79 -16.11 23.15 13.28
C HIS A 79 -16.38 21.91 12.41
N ALA A 80 -15.53 21.63 11.42
CA ALA A 80 -15.67 20.46 10.55
C ALA A 80 -15.59 19.13 11.33
N VAL A 81 -14.71 19.03 12.32
CA VAL A 81 -14.64 17.85 13.22
C VAL A 81 -15.94 17.67 14.00
N ARG A 82 -16.52 18.75 14.54
CA ARG A 82 -17.82 18.69 15.23
C ARG A 82 -18.94 18.22 14.31
N LEU A 83 -19.03 18.77 13.10
CA LEU A 83 -20.04 18.37 12.11
C LEU A 83 -19.88 16.90 11.71
N TYR A 84 -18.63 16.45 11.52
CA TYR A 84 -18.34 15.06 11.19
C TYR A 84 -18.78 14.10 12.31
N MET A 85 -18.41 14.40 13.57
CA MET A 85 -18.83 13.62 14.74
C MET A 85 -20.36 13.53 14.84
N GLN A 86 -21.08 14.62 14.58
CA GLN A 86 -22.54 14.63 14.62
C GLN A 86 -23.16 13.77 13.50
N LYS A 87 -22.58 13.78 12.30
CA LYS A 87 -23.10 13.00 11.17
C LYS A 87 -22.78 11.51 11.26
N THR A 88 -21.61 11.13 11.76
CA THR A 88 -21.14 9.73 11.73
C THR A 88 -21.24 9.02 13.07
N GLY A 89 -21.38 9.75 14.18
CA GLY A 89 -21.29 9.21 15.54
C GLY A 89 -19.88 8.75 15.93
N SER A 90 -18.86 9.11 15.15
CA SER A 90 -17.46 8.75 15.42
C SER A 90 -16.90 9.51 16.61
N ASP A 91 -15.89 8.93 17.27
CA ASP A 91 -15.17 9.60 18.36
C ASP A 91 -14.32 10.78 17.84
N LEU A 92 -13.84 11.60 18.78
CA LEU A 92 -13.07 12.81 18.48
C LEU A 92 -11.75 12.50 17.76
N GLU A 93 -11.04 11.44 18.13
CA GLU A 93 -9.74 11.13 17.56
C GLU A 93 -9.87 10.63 16.12
N GLN A 94 -10.82 9.73 15.87
CA GLN A 94 -11.15 9.25 14.54
C GLN A 94 -11.60 10.41 13.64
N SER A 95 -12.52 11.25 14.13
CA SER A 95 -13.05 12.39 13.37
C SER A 95 -11.95 13.39 13.01
N ARG A 96 -11.03 13.66 13.95
CA ARG A 96 -9.88 14.55 13.71
C ARG A 96 -8.98 14.01 12.60
N LYS A 97 -8.63 12.71 12.64
CA LYS A 97 -7.77 12.08 11.62
C LYS A 97 -8.39 12.16 10.22
N VAL A 98 -9.68 11.87 10.10
CA VAL A 98 -10.37 11.91 8.80
C VAL A 98 -10.46 13.33 8.26
N VAL A 99 -10.81 14.32 9.09
CA VAL A 99 -10.90 15.72 8.67
C VAL A 99 -9.52 16.27 8.28
N GLU A 100 -8.47 16.04 9.08
CA GLU A 100 -7.10 16.48 8.77
C GLU A 100 -6.57 15.86 7.48
N SER A 101 -6.86 14.57 7.24
CA SER A 101 -6.49 13.87 6.00
C SER A 101 -7.14 14.49 4.76
N ASN A 102 -8.37 15.00 4.87
CA ASN A 102 -9.03 15.70 3.77
C ASN A 102 -8.49 17.13 3.59
N MET A 103 -8.22 17.85 4.69
CA MET A 103 -7.61 19.19 4.64
C MET A 103 -6.24 19.21 3.98
N SER A 104 -5.37 18.23 4.28
CA SER A 104 -4.03 18.14 3.69
C SER A 104 -4.05 17.86 2.18
N ARG A 105 -5.18 17.38 1.65
CA ARG A 105 -5.43 17.09 0.24
C ARG A 105 -6.14 18.24 -0.49
N GLY A 106 -6.12 19.45 0.06
CA GLY A 106 -6.70 20.65 -0.57
C GLY A 106 -8.21 20.58 -0.64
N TRP A 107 -8.83 20.28 0.49
CA TRP A 107 -10.26 19.99 0.66
C TRP A 107 -11.18 20.82 -0.24
#